data_AF-H2XYD9-F1
#
_entry.id   AF-H2XYD9-F1
#
_cell.length_a   1.000
_cell.length_b   1.000
_cell.length_c   1.000
_cell.angle_alpha   90.00
_cell.angle_beta   90.00
_cell.angle_gamma   90.00
#
_symmetry.space_group_name_H-M   'P 1'
#
loop_
_entity.id
_entity.type
_entity.pdbx_description
1 polymer ?
#
loop_
_entity_poly.entity_id
_entity_poly.type
_entity_poly.pdbx_seq_one_letter_code
_entity_poly.pdbx_strand_id
1 'polypeptide(L)'
;MRDVGNRIKSSGKWPLLIDPSGQAAVFLRYRDTNYICALNPENMKPETLRLGLLGALRYGKPLVIDMLEVDMYETVCDMVNQIRDGLIDQIMNKEILEESNYISLVKTTDPSEYQKSNFHHHRVESFVLIIVTKNKFPPENLTDITYPIRIVLPEPTGVL
;
A
#
# COMPACT_ATOMS: atom_id res chain seq x y z
N MET A 1 -8.17 0.53 8.53
CA MET A 1 -9.44 -0.06 8.04
C MET A 1 -9.63 -1.39 8.75
N ARG A 2 -10.80 -1.68 9.33
CA ARG A 2 -11.05 -2.97 10.01
C ARG A 2 -11.61 -3.96 9.00
N ASP A 3 -10.96 -5.12 8.86
CA ASP A 3 -11.47 -6.23 8.03
C ASP A 3 -12.58 -6.99 8.78
N VAL A 4 -13.80 -6.48 8.71
CA VAL A 4 -14.96 -7.09 9.38
C VAL A 4 -15.30 -8.41 8.70
N GLY A 5 -15.21 -9.50 9.45
CA GLY A 5 -15.46 -10.85 8.94
C GLY A 5 -14.28 -11.47 8.20
N ASN A 6 -13.08 -10.89 8.28
CA ASN A 6 -11.83 -11.42 7.70
C ASN A 6 -11.89 -11.66 6.18
N ARG A 7 -12.72 -10.91 5.43
CA ARG A 7 -12.95 -11.16 4.00
C ARG A 7 -11.71 -10.83 3.16
N ILE A 8 -11.03 -9.74 3.50
CA ILE A 8 -9.79 -9.33 2.83
C ILE A 8 -8.72 -10.37 3.15
N LYS A 9 -8.54 -10.71 4.43
CA LYS A 9 -7.57 -11.71 4.87
C LYS A 9 -7.80 -13.07 4.19
N SER A 10 -9.03 -13.56 4.15
CA SER A 10 -9.37 -14.86 3.53
C SER A 10 -9.17 -14.88 2.02
N SER A 11 -9.23 -13.73 1.35
CA SER A 11 -9.00 -13.65 -0.09
C SER A 11 -7.54 -13.84 -0.50
N GLY A 12 -6.60 -13.68 0.43
CA GLY A 12 -5.17 -13.68 0.14
C GLY A 12 -4.68 -12.40 -0.56
N LYS A 13 -5.56 -11.51 -1.01
CA LYS A 13 -5.21 -10.30 -1.78
C LYS A 13 -5.07 -9.06 -0.91
N TRP A 14 -4.48 -8.01 -1.48
CA TRP A 14 -4.45 -6.66 -0.90
C TRP A 14 -5.69 -5.85 -1.30
N PRO A 15 -6.19 -4.94 -0.44
CA PRO A 15 -7.33 -4.10 -0.79
C PRO A 15 -7.00 -3.07 -1.89
N LEU A 16 -7.91 -2.96 -2.86
CA LEU A 16 -8.01 -1.85 -3.82
C LEU A 16 -9.23 -1.00 -3.46
N LEU A 17 -9.01 0.22 -3.00
CA LEU A 17 -10.07 1.17 -2.72
C LEU A 17 -10.42 1.94 -3.99
N ILE A 18 -11.64 1.70 -4.48
CA ILE A 18 -12.26 2.48 -5.55
C ILE A 18 -13.00 3.62 -4.86
N ASP A 19 -12.34 4.78 -4.79
CA ASP A 19 -12.78 5.98 -4.07
C ASP A 19 -12.94 7.18 -5.02
N PRO A 20 -14.00 7.24 -5.84
CA PRO A 20 -14.21 8.35 -6.76
C PRO A 20 -14.34 9.72 -6.08
N SER A 21 -14.67 9.74 -4.78
CA SER A 21 -14.82 10.95 -3.99
C SER A 21 -13.49 11.51 -3.47
N GLY A 22 -12.47 10.66 -3.35
CA GLY A 22 -11.20 10.96 -2.68
C GLY A 22 -11.28 11.09 -1.16
N GLN A 23 -12.45 10.91 -0.53
CA GLN A 23 -12.61 11.07 0.92
C GLN A 23 -11.88 9.99 1.71
N ALA A 24 -11.86 8.75 1.22
CA ALA A 24 -11.10 7.68 1.86
C ALA A 24 -9.59 7.91 1.71
N ALA A 25 -9.14 8.39 0.55
CA ALA A 25 -7.75 8.79 0.33
C ALA A 25 -7.30 9.88 1.32
N VAL A 26 -8.10 10.96 1.46
CA VAL A 26 -7.86 12.04 2.43
C VAL A 26 -7.84 11.51 3.85
N PHE A 27 -8.82 10.67 4.22
CA PHE A 27 -8.85 10.05 5.54
C PHE A 27 -7.55 9.29 5.81
N LEU A 28 -7.13 8.39 4.90
CA LEU A 28 -5.92 7.59 5.06
C LEU A 28 -4.66 8.46 5.19
N ARG A 29 -4.56 9.57 4.45
CA ARG A 29 -3.43 10.51 4.52
C ARG A 29 -3.25 11.11 5.91
N TYR A 30 -4.33 11.34 6.65
CA TYR A 30 -4.30 11.85 8.02
C TYR A 30 -4.37 10.74 9.10
N ARG A 31 -4.35 9.48 8.69
CA ARG A 31 -4.14 8.34 9.58
C ARG A 31 -2.66 7.98 9.64
N ASP A 32 -2.34 7.14 10.60
CA ASP A 32 -0.99 6.62 10.77
C ASP A 32 -0.64 5.61 9.67
N THR A 33 -0.25 6.12 8.50
CA THR A 33 0.08 5.37 7.29
C THR A 33 1.38 5.88 6.68
N ASN A 34 2.04 5.03 5.92
CA ASN A 34 3.07 5.44 4.98
C ASN A 34 2.38 5.73 3.65
N TYR A 35 2.16 7.01 3.34
CA TYR A 35 1.36 7.44 2.18
C TYR A 35 2.25 7.87 1.01
N ILE A 36 2.05 7.24 -0.15
CA ILE A 36 2.73 7.53 -1.41
C ILE A 36 1.69 8.02 -2.42
N CYS A 37 1.90 9.22 -2.96
CA CYS A 37 1.16 9.70 -4.12
C CYS A 37 1.90 9.27 -5.40
N ALA A 38 1.30 8.40 -6.21
CA ALA A 38 1.95 7.85 -7.41
C ALA A 38 2.20 8.91 -8.50
N LEU A 39 1.42 10.00 -8.51
CA LEU A 39 1.64 11.14 -9.40
C LEU A 39 2.70 12.13 -8.88
N ASN A 40 3.24 11.93 -7.67
CA ASN A 40 4.32 12.77 -7.15
C ASN A 40 5.69 12.13 -7.46
N PRO A 41 6.51 12.71 -8.36
CA PRO A 41 7.81 12.14 -8.72
C PRO A 41 8.76 11.96 -7.52
N GLU A 42 8.68 12.83 -6.51
CA GLU A 42 9.49 12.72 -5.30
C GLU A 42 9.13 11.50 -4.45
N ASN A 43 7.85 11.10 -4.46
CA ASN A 43 7.39 9.88 -3.80
C ASN A 43 7.76 8.62 -4.60
N MET A 44 7.79 8.73 -5.92
CA MET A 44 8.09 7.62 -6.83
C MET A 44 9.59 7.34 -7.01
N LYS A 45 10.48 8.14 -6.41
CA LYS A 45 11.91 7.80 -6.36
C LYS A 45 12.10 6.43 -5.69
N PRO A 46 12.94 5.52 -6.24
CA PRO A 46 13.12 4.19 -5.68
C PRO A 46 13.47 4.19 -4.19
N GLU A 47 14.30 5.14 -3.76
CA GLU A 47 14.68 5.24 -2.34
C GLU A 47 13.53 5.69 -1.44
N THR A 48 12.67 6.60 -1.91
CA THR A 48 11.48 7.03 -1.18
C THR A 48 10.48 5.89 -1.05
N LEU A 49 10.26 5.12 -2.12
CA LEU A 49 9.42 3.92 -2.12
C LEU A 49 9.97 2.85 -1.16
N ARG A 50 11.28 2.57 -1.23
CA ARG A 50 11.96 1.60 -0.36
C ARG A 50 11.81 1.95 1.12
N LEU A 51 12.07 3.20 1.49
CA LEU A 51 11.91 3.67 2.87
C LEU A 51 10.44 3.70 3.30
N GLY A 52 9.52 4.03 2.39
CA GLY A 52 8.09 3.95 2.63
C GLY A 52 7.65 2.53 2.99
N LEU A 53 8.12 1.53 2.23
CA LEU A 53 7.88 0.11 2.49
C LEU A 53 8.50 -0.36 3.81
N LEU A 54 9.79 -0.06 4.05
CA LEU A 54 10.47 -0.43 5.30
C LEU A 54 9.81 0.20 6.53
N GLY A 55 9.40 1.47 6.45
CA GLY A 55 8.65 2.14 7.49
C GLY A 55 7.33 1.43 7.78
N ALA A 56 6.55 1.13 6.74
CA ALA A 56 5.29 0.42 6.88
C ALA A 56 5.47 -0.96 7.54
N LEU A 57 6.46 -1.75 7.10
CA LEU A 57 6.77 -3.08 7.63
C LEU A 57 7.24 -3.03 9.09
N ARG A 58 8.23 -2.17 9.40
CA ARG A 58 8.80 -2.03 10.74
C ARG A 58 7.75 -1.66 11.77
N TYR A 59 6.91 -0.70 11.42
CA TYR A 59 5.90 -0.16 12.33
C TYR A 59 4.57 -0.92 12.29
N GLY A 60 4.38 -1.84 11.34
CA GLY A 60 3.11 -2.55 11.14
C GLY A 60 1.98 -1.63 10.70
N LYS A 61 2.30 -0.62 9.90
CA LYS A 61 1.36 0.39 9.40
C LYS A 61 0.99 0.11 7.95
N PRO A 62 -0.16 0.60 7.48
CA PRO A 62 -0.48 0.51 6.06
C PRO A 62 0.50 1.30 5.20
N LEU A 63 0.93 0.69 4.10
CA LEU A 63 1.52 1.38 2.95
C LEU A 63 0.39 1.73 1.99
N VAL A 64 0.13 3.02 1.77
CA VAL A 64 -0.92 3.49 0.86
C VAL A 64 -0.27 3.98 -0.42
N ILE A 65 -0.69 3.43 -1.56
CA ILE A 65 -0.32 3.92 -2.89
C ILE A 65 -1.58 4.54 -3.51
N ASP A 66 -1.61 5.85 -3.58
CA ASP A 66 -2.71 6.61 -4.17
C ASP A 66 -2.39 6.97 -5.62
N MET A 67 -3.13 6.37 -6.55
CA MET A 67 -3.00 6.59 -7.98
C MET A 67 -3.86 7.76 -8.48
N LEU A 68 -4.67 8.36 -7.60
CA LEU A 68 -5.56 9.47 -7.95
C LEU A 68 -6.48 9.10 -9.13
N GLU A 69 -6.67 9.98 -10.11
CA GLU A 69 -7.55 9.76 -11.26
C GLU A 69 -6.91 8.93 -12.40
N VAL A 70 -5.62 8.62 -12.32
CA VAL A 70 -4.86 7.95 -13.40
C VAL A 70 -4.53 6.52 -12.98
N ASP A 71 -4.56 5.58 -13.92
CA ASP A 71 -3.98 4.26 -13.65
C ASP A 71 -2.46 4.35 -13.71
N MET A 72 -1.82 4.23 -12.54
CA MET A 72 -0.39 4.28 -12.36
C MET A 72 0.19 2.91 -12.00
N TYR A 73 -0.59 1.83 -12.07
CA TYR A 73 -0.21 0.55 -11.50
C TYR A 73 1.06 -0.02 -12.13
N GLU A 74 1.17 -0.05 -13.46
CA GLU A 74 2.38 -0.52 -14.15
C GLU A 74 3.60 0.34 -13.82
N THR A 75 3.44 1.67 -13.80
CA THR A 75 4.52 2.58 -13.39
C THR A 75 4.97 2.33 -11.95
N VAL A 76 4.04 2.06 -11.03
CA VAL A 76 4.38 1.69 -9.65
C VAL A 76 5.16 0.37 -9.63
N CYS A 77 4.75 -0.63 -10.40
CA CYS A 77 5.46 -1.91 -10.50
C CYS A 77 6.90 -1.70 -11.00
N ASP A 78 7.08 -0.92 -12.06
CA ASP A 78 8.39 -0.63 -12.64
C ASP A 78 9.31 0.10 -11.64
N MET A 79 8.78 1.12 -10.95
CA MET A 79 9.56 1.88 -9.97
C MET A 79 9.92 1.04 -8.73
N VAL A 80 9.04 0.14 -8.30
CA VAL A 80 9.34 -0.81 -7.21
C VAL A 80 10.40 -1.83 -7.65
N ASN A 81 10.34 -2.33 -8.88
CA ASN A 81 11.33 -3.27 -9.39
C ASN A 81 12.72 -2.63 -9.57
N GLN A 82 12.81 -1.32 -9.78
CA GLN A 82 14.10 -0.61 -9.73
C GLN A 82 14.79 -0.67 -8.34
N ILE A 83 14.06 -0.96 -7.26
CA ILE A 83 14.65 -1.19 -5.93
C ILE A 83 15.31 -2.56 -5.90
N ARG A 84 14.59 -3.58 -6.38
CA ARG A 84 15.05 -4.96 -6.54
C ARG A 84 14.10 -5.67 -7.50
N ASP A 85 14.66 -6.36 -8.48
CA ASP A 85 13.88 -7.17 -9.43
C ASP A 85 12.99 -8.19 -8.69
N GLY A 86 11.72 -8.27 -9.08
CA GLY A 86 10.73 -9.17 -8.47
C GLY A 86 10.18 -8.72 -7.11
N LEU A 87 10.58 -7.53 -6.61
CA LEU A 87 10.08 -7.02 -5.34
C LEU A 87 8.57 -6.79 -5.36
N ILE A 88 8.01 -6.33 -6.49
CA ILE A 88 6.56 -6.13 -6.57
C ILE A 88 5.79 -7.44 -6.42
N ASP A 89 6.30 -8.53 -7.01
CA ASP A 89 5.68 -9.84 -6.91
C ASP A 89 5.71 -10.34 -5.46
N GLN A 90 6.85 -10.18 -4.78
CA GLN A 90 6.99 -10.50 -3.36
C GLN A 90 6.04 -9.69 -2.46
N ILE A 91 5.77 -8.44 -2.82
CA ILE A 91 4.79 -7.63 -2.10
C ILE A 91 3.39 -8.18 -2.35
N MET A 92 3.02 -8.40 -3.61
CA MET A 92 1.68 -8.81 -4.01
C MET A 92 1.31 -10.22 -3.53
N ASN A 93 2.26 -11.15 -3.52
CA ASN A 93 2.09 -12.52 -3.02
C ASN A 93 2.34 -12.66 -1.50
N LYS A 94 2.70 -11.57 -0.82
CA LYS A 94 2.96 -11.47 0.63
C LYS A 94 4.25 -12.13 1.12
N GLU A 95 5.11 -12.63 0.24
CA GLU A 95 6.45 -13.12 0.60
C GLU A 95 7.31 -12.02 1.23
N ILE A 96 7.04 -10.73 0.95
CA ILE A 96 7.73 -9.60 1.58
C ILE A 96 7.63 -9.61 3.12
N LEU A 97 6.67 -10.34 3.70
CA LEU A 97 6.51 -10.48 5.15
C LEU A 97 7.52 -11.44 5.79
N GLU A 98 8.26 -12.21 4.99
CA GLU A 98 9.34 -13.07 5.47
C GLU A 98 10.59 -12.24 5.81
N GLU A 99 11.25 -12.58 6.92
CA GLU A 99 12.37 -11.80 7.46
C GLU A 99 13.49 -11.58 6.43
N SER A 100 13.87 -12.62 5.70
CA SER A 100 14.91 -12.51 4.67
C SER A 100 14.55 -11.49 3.57
N ASN A 101 13.27 -11.35 3.24
CA ASN A 101 12.83 -10.54 2.11
C ASN A 101 12.79 -9.05 2.43
N TYR A 102 12.34 -8.67 3.63
CA TYR A 102 12.36 -7.26 4.03
C TYR A 102 13.71 -6.80 4.59
N ILE A 103 14.47 -7.65 5.28
CA ILE A 103 15.80 -7.28 5.80
C ILE A 103 16.79 -7.03 4.66
N SER A 104 16.67 -7.74 3.54
CA SER A 104 17.52 -7.50 2.37
C SER A 104 17.26 -6.15 1.67
N LEU A 105 16.21 -5.42 2.05
CA LEU A 105 15.98 -4.04 1.59
C LEU A 105 16.69 -2.99 2.46
N VAL A 106 17.18 -3.37 3.65
CA VAL A 106 17.86 -2.46 4.58
C VAL A 106 19.29 -2.20 4.08
N LYS A 107 19.67 -0.92 4.04
CA LYS A 107 21.02 -0.47 3.68
C LYS A 107 21.82 -0.13 4.94
N THR A 108 23.15 -0.24 4.87
CA THR A 108 24.04 0.15 5.98
C THR A 108 24.00 1.64 6.30
N THR A 109 23.59 2.47 5.34
CA THR A 109 23.42 3.92 5.47
C THR A 109 22.07 4.32 6.06
N ASP A 110 21.16 3.37 6.28
CA ASP A 110 19.83 3.66 6.82
C ASP A 110 19.93 4.10 8.30
N PRO A 111 18.99 4.95 8.76
CA PRO A 111 18.87 5.26 10.17
C PRO A 111 18.81 4.00 11.04
N SER A 112 19.36 4.06 12.26
CA SER A 112 19.46 2.93 13.17
C SER A 112 18.10 2.28 13.49
N GLU A 113 17.00 3.01 13.32
CA GLU A 113 15.66 2.46 13.47
C GLU A 113 15.41 1.29 12.50
N TYR A 114 16.01 1.25 11.31
CA TYR A 114 15.86 0.15 10.35
C TYR A 114 16.85 -1.00 10.56
N GLN A 115 17.59 -1.02 11.67
CA GLN A 115 18.38 -2.20 12.03
C GLN A 115 17.47 -3.41 12.28
N LYS A 116 17.97 -4.61 11.93
CA LYS A 116 17.23 -5.89 12.02
C LYS A 116 16.52 -6.09 13.37
N SER A 117 17.18 -5.75 14.47
CA SER A 117 16.64 -5.90 15.83
C SER A 117 15.36 -5.10 16.12
N ASN A 118 15.06 -4.09 15.31
CA ASN A 118 13.89 -3.23 15.46
C ASN A 118 12.67 -3.70 14.65
N PHE A 119 12.79 -4.77 13.87
CA PHE A 119 11.66 -5.41 13.19
C PHE A 119 11.05 -6.46 14.12
N HIS A 120 9.82 -6.22 14.57
CA HIS A 120 9.10 -7.17 15.41
C HIS A 120 8.09 -7.94 14.57
N HIS A 121 8.13 -9.27 14.64
CA HIS A 121 7.30 -10.16 13.82
C HIS A 121 5.80 -9.79 13.84
N HIS A 122 5.22 -9.60 15.04
CA HIS A 122 3.81 -9.21 15.19
C HIS A 122 3.44 -7.88 14.52
N ARG A 123 4.40 -6.95 14.37
CA ARG A 123 4.18 -5.69 13.64
C ARG A 123 4.25 -5.93 12.14
N VAL A 124 5.25 -6.66 11.68
CA VAL A 124 5.39 -6.99 10.25
C VAL A 124 4.13 -7.72 9.75
N GLU A 125 3.58 -8.66 10.53
CA GLU A 125 2.31 -9.34 10.20
C GLU A 125 1.10 -8.40 10.13
N SER A 126 1.18 -7.20 10.73
CA SER A 126 0.13 -6.18 10.67
C SER A 126 0.25 -5.27 9.44
N PHE A 127 1.32 -5.40 8.65
CA PHE A 127 1.51 -4.67 7.40
C PHE A 127 0.36 -4.94 6.41
N VAL A 128 -0.08 -3.89 5.74
CA VAL A 128 -1.07 -3.97 4.66
C VAL A 128 -0.67 -3.00 3.55
N LEU A 129 -0.59 -3.50 2.31
CA LEU A 129 -0.60 -2.65 1.13
C LEU A 129 -2.05 -2.24 0.83
N ILE A 130 -2.31 -0.95 0.66
CA ILE A 130 -3.59 -0.42 0.20
C ILE A 130 -3.36 0.37 -1.08
N ILE A 131 -3.99 -0.05 -2.17
CA ILE A 131 -3.99 0.72 -3.43
C ILE A 131 -5.27 1.54 -3.46
N VAL A 132 -5.18 2.82 -3.82
CA VAL A 132 -6.33 3.74 -3.90
C VAL A 132 -6.40 4.33 -5.31
N THR A 133 -7.61 4.40 -5.85
CA THR A 133 -7.87 5.04 -7.15
C THR A 133 -9.22 5.74 -7.13
N LYS A 134 -9.29 6.90 -7.81
CA LYS A 134 -10.53 7.60 -8.10
C LYS A 134 -11.22 7.09 -9.37
N ASN A 135 -10.55 6.24 -10.16
CA ASN A 135 -11.16 5.64 -11.34
C ASN A 135 -12.29 4.69 -10.92
N LYS A 136 -13.53 5.02 -11.32
CA LYS A 136 -14.73 4.21 -11.03
C LYS A 136 -14.67 2.80 -11.59
N PHE A 137 -13.89 2.61 -12.65
CA PHE A 137 -13.71 1.36 -13.38
C PHE A 137 -12.21 1.11 -13.56
N PRO A 138 -11.50 0.68 -12.50
CA PRO A 138 -10.10 0.31 -12.63
C PRO A 138 -9.94 -0.85 -13.61
N PRO A 139 -8.78 -0.99 -14.25
CA PRO A 139 -8.51 -2.09 -15.17
C PRO A 139 -8.70 -3.48 -14.55
N GLU A 140 -9.16 -4.43 -15.37
CA GLU A 140 -9.52 -5.79 -14.92
C GLU A 140 -8.34 -6.52 -14.27
N ASN A 141 -7.16 -6.43 -14.89
CA ASN A 141 -5.93 -7.02 -14.35
C ASN A 141 -5.63 -6.57 -12.92
N LEU A 142 -5.85 -5.29 -12.59
CA LEU A 142 -5.68 -4.78 -11.24
C LEU A 142 -6.78 -5.31 -10.29
N THR A 143 -8.03 -5.37 -10.73
CA THR A 143 -9.13 -5.93 -9.92
C THR A 143 -9.00 -7.44 -9.69
N ASP A 144 -8.35 -8.17 -10.60
CA ASP A 144 -8.14 -9.61 -10.51
C ASP A 144 -7.06 -10.00 -9.51
N ILE A 145 -6.06 -9.15 -9.32
CA ILE A 145 -4.96 -9.39 -8.37
C ILE A 145 -5.16 -8.70 -7.01
N THR A 146 -6.18 -7.85 -6.88
CA THR A 146 -6.54 -7.16 -5.63
C THR A 146 -7.93 -7.56 -5.13
N TYR A 147 -8.26 -7.15 -3.90
CA TYR A 147 -9.61 -7.23 -3.34
C TYR A 147 -10.30 -5.88 -3.50
N PRO A 148 -11.18 -5.71 -4.51
CA PRO A 148 -11.82 -4.42 -4.77
C PRO A 148 -12.85 -4.05 -3.68
N ILE A 149 -12.78 -2.82 -3.20
CA ILE A 149 -13.69 -2.22 -2.22
C ILE A 149 -14.18 -0.90 -2.80
N ARG A 150 -15.48 -0.80 -3.06
CA ARG A 150 -16.10 0.45 -3.53
C ARG A 150 -16.49 1.32 -2.34
N ILE A 151 -15.99 2.55 -2.32
CA ILE A 151 -16.41 3.55 -1.35
C ILE A 151 -17.74 4.14 -1.80
N VAL A 152 -18.75 4.03 -0.94
CA VAL A 152 -20.08 4.60 -1.14
C VAL A 152 -20.26 5.69 -0.11
N LEU A 153 -20.51 6.91 -0.57
CA LEU A 153 -20.92 8.00 0.31
C LEU A 153 -22.42 7.89 0.54
N PRO A 154 -22.90 8.09 1.77
CA PRO A 154 -24.33 8.21 2.02
C PRO A 154 -24.88 9.39 1.20
N GLU A 155 -26.04 9.20 0.57
CA GLU A 155 -26.74 10.33 -0.02
C GLU A 155 -27.06 11.34 1.07
N PRO A 156 -26.92 12.66 0.81
CA PRO A 156 -27.37 13.65 1.77
C PRO A 156 -28.85 13.41 2.02
N THR A 157 -29.19 12.94 3.23
CA THR A 157 -30.57 12.89 3.69
C THR A 157 -31.07 14.32 3.69
N GLY A 158 -31.82 14.69 2.65
CA GLY A 158 -32.40 16.01 2.49
C GLY A 158 -33.31 16.29 3.67
N VAL A 159 -32.79 16.97 4.68
CA VAL A 159 -33.59 17.71 5.64
C VAL A 159 -33.29 19.17 5.34
N LEU A 160 -34.19 19.77 4.56
CA LEU A 160 -34.31 21.22 4.36
C LEU A 160 -34.73 21.89 5.66
#